data_AF-T1CDA1-F1
#
_entry.id   AF-T1CDA1-F1
#
_cell.length_a   1.000
_cell.length_b   1.000
_cell.length_c   1.000
_cell.angle_alpha   90.00
_cell.angle_beta   90.00
_cell.angle_gamma   90.00
#
_symmetry.space_group_name_H-M   'P 1'
#
loop_
_entity.id
_entity.type
_entity.pdbx_description
1 polymer ?
#
loop_
_entity_poly.entity_id
_entity_poly.type
_entity_poly.pdbx_seq_one_letter_code
_entity_poly.pdbx_strand_id
1 'polypeptide(L)' 'MKTGDFDIGIAHDGDADRVVFIDEQGNFIDGDTALALFSKEFLKKGRYRCNTGEQFKRNRDCSKSQ' A
#
# COMPACT_ATOMS: atom_id res chain seq x y z
N MET A 1 16.67 2.35 -14.27
CA MET A 1 17.18 3.45 -13.43
C MET A 1 18.66 3.70 -13.63
N LYS A 2 19.55 2.75 -13.35
CA LYS A 2 20.99 2.97 -13.57
C LYS A 2 21.43 3.08 -15.05
N THR A 3 20.56 2.71 -15.99
CA THR A 3 20.83 2.71 -17.44
C THR A 3 19.87 3.61 -18.24
N GLY A 4 18.97 4.34 -17.57
CA GLY A 4 17.99 5.23 -18.17
C GLY A 4 17.05 5.81 -17.11
N ASP A 5 16.33 6.87 -17.44
CA ASP A 5 15.43 7.56 -16.50
C ASP A 5 14.11 6.79 -16.38
N PHE A 6 13.88 6.20 -15.21
CA PHE A 6 12.62 5.55 -14.85
C PHE A 6 12.28 5.95 -13.43
N ASP A 7 10.99 6.12 -13.14
CA ASP A 7 10.52 6.59 -11.83
C ASP A 7 10.29 5.45 -10.82
N ILE A 8 9.93 4.26 -11.29
CA ILE A 8 9.71 3.09 -10.43
C ILE A 8 10.06 1.77 -11.14
N GLY A 9 10.64 0.83 -10.41
CA GLY A 9 10.79 -0.56 -10.82
C GLY A 9 9.88 -1.49 -10.02
N ILE A 10 9.30 -2.49 -10.69
CA ILE A 10 8.42 -3.49 -10.09
C ILE A 10 8.84 -4.86 -10.60
N ALA A 11 9.09 -5.80 -9.69
CA ALA A 11 9.42 -7.18 -10.03
C ALA A 11 8.50 -8.15 -9.30
N HIS A 12 7.99 -9.15 -10.01
CA HIS A 12 7.14 -10.22 -9.49
C HIS A 12 7.88 -11.55 -9.46
N ASP A 13 7.44 -12.47 -8.61
CA ASP A 13 7.85 -13.88 -8.69
C ASP A 13 6.98 -14.68 -9.67
N GLY A 14 7.20 -16.00 -9.75
CA GLY A 14 6.70 -16.83 -10.85
C GLY A 14 5.18 -16.93 -10.97
N ASP A 15 4.46 -16.85 -9.85
CA ASP A 15 3.00 -16.81 -9.78
C ASP A 15 2.45 -15.42 -9.44
N ALA A 16 3.33 -14.43 -9.31
CA ALA A 16 3.05 -13.03 -9.07
C ALA A 16 2.26 -12.75 -7.77
N ASP A 17 2.38 -13.62 -6.77
CA ASP A 17 1.82 -13.37 -5.44
C ASP A 17 2.74 -12.46 -4.60
N ARG A 18 4.00 -12.33 -4.99
CA ARG A 18 4.96 -11.38 -4.39
C ARG A 18 5.35 -10.29 -5.36
N VAL A 19 5.80 -9.20 -4.76
CA VAL A 19 6.32 -8.04 -5.47
C VAL A 19 7.46 -7.40 -4.70
N VAL A 20 8.46 -6.93 -5.43
CA VAL A 20 9.55 -6.09 -4.94
C VAL A 20 9.53 -4.77 -5.71
N PHE A 21 9.73 -3.67 -4.99
CA PHE A 21 9.78 -2.33 -5.56
C PHE A 21 11.21 -1.80 -5.56
N ILE A 22 11.53 -1.00 -6.57
CA ILE A 22 12.85 -0.40 -6.79
C ILE A 22 12.67 1.10 -7.01
N ASP A 23 13.42 1.91 -6.27
CA ASP A 23 13.45 3.38 -6.38
C ASP A 23 14.28 3.87 -7.56
N GLU A 24 14.19 5.16 -7.91
CA GLU A 24 14.86 5.79 -9.06
C GLU A 24 16.39 5.71 -9.09
N GLN A 25 17.00 5.36 -7.97
CA GLN A 25 18.43 5.18 -7.84
C GLN A 25 18.84 3.70 -8.03
N GLY A 26 17.85 2.81 -8.17
CA GLY A 26 18.03 1.38 -8.29
C GLY A 26 18.19 0.67 -6.95
N ASN A 27 17.74 1.27 -5.85
CA ASN A 27 17.75 0.65 -4.54
C ASN A 27 16.45 -0.13 -4.30
N PHE A 28 16.55 -1.20 -3.52
CA PHE A 28 15.40 -1.96 -3.08
C PHE A 28 14.60 -1.20 -2.03
N ILE A 29 13.29 -1.16 -2.21
CA ILE A 29 12.37 -0.66 -1.20
C ILE A 29 11.98 -1.85 -0.30
N ASP A 30 12.12 -1.65 1.00
CA ASP A 30 11.75 -2.63 2.01
C ASP A 30 10.24 -2.95 1.98
N GLY A 31 9.90 -4.24 2.14
CA GLY A 31 8.53 -4.73 2.05
C GLY A 31 7.59 -4.13 3.10
N ASP A 32 8.07 -3.91 4.32
CA ASP A 32 7.27 -3.31 5.39
C ASP A 32 6.98 -1.83 5.10
N THR A 33 7.95 -1.14 4.47
CA THR A 33 7.76 0.24 4.03
C THR A 33 6.67 0.33 2.96
N ALA A 34 6.71 -0.55 1.96
CA ALA A 34 5.68 -0.62 0.92
C ALA A 34 4.30 -0.96 1.53
N LEU A 35 4.25 -1.95 2.43
CA LEU A 35 3.03 -2.35 3.12
C LEU A 35 2.44 -1.21 3.95
N ALA A 36 3.27 -0.47 4.69
CA ALA A 36 2.83 0.68 5.48
C ALA A 36 2.26 1.80 4.59
N LEU A 37 2.90 2.07 3.45
CA LEU A 37 2.41 3.03 2.47
C LEU A 37 1.04 2.62 1.90
N PHE A 38 0.91 1.37 1.44
CA PHE A 38 -0.35 0.86 0.93
C PHE A 38 -1.42 0.88 2.01
N SER A 39 -1.14 0.36 3.21
CA SER A 39 -2.09 0.35 4.33
C SER A 39 -2.59 1.75 4.67
N LYS A 40 -1.69 2.74 4.71
CA LYS A 40 -2.06 4.15 4.93
C LYS A 40 -3.00 4.67 3.85
N GLU A 41 -2.73 4.39 2.57
CA GLU A 41 -3.57 4.83 1.46
C GLU A 41 -4.91 4.09 1.38
N PHE A 42 -4.93 2.79 1.67
CA PHE A 42 -6.16 2.02 1.77
C PHE A 42 -7.06 2.52 2.91
N LEU A 43 -6.49 2.81 4.09
CA LEU A 43 -7.20 3.38 5.25
C LEU A 43 -7.74 4.79 4.96
N LYS A 44 -6.99 5.63 4.25
CA LYS A 44 -7.47 6.95 3.81
C LYS A 44 -8.67 6.88 2.88
N LYS A 45 -8.74 5.88 2.00
CA LYS A 45 -9.83 5.75 1.02
C LYS A 45 -11.17 5.32 1.62
N GLY A 46 -11.25 5.10 2.95
CA GLY A 46 -12.51 4.86 3.66
C GLY A 46 -13.28 3.61 3.21
N ARG A 47 -12.64 2.67 2.51
CA ARG A 47 -13.31 1.50 1.90
C ARG A 47 -13.52 0.32 2.84
N TYR A 48 -13.34 0.50 4.14
CA TYR A 48 -13.59 -0.56 5.10
C TYR A 48 -15.06 -0.49 5.51
N ARG A 49 -15.84 -1.47 5.05
CA ARG A 49 -17.17 -1.74 5.61
C ARG A 49 -16.97 -2.14 7.07
N CYS A 50 -17.69 -1.48 7.97
CA CYS A 50 -17.72 -1.82 9.38
C CYS A 50 -18.23 -3.27 9.54
N ASN A 51 -17.32 -4.22 9.76
CA ASN A 51 -17.62 -5.51 10.36
C ASN A 51 -16.62 -5.75 11.50
N THR A 52 -17.16 -5.70 12.70
CA THR A 52 -16.68 -6.32 13.94
C THR A 52 -15.29 -5.92 14.46
N GLY A 53 -15.30 -5.13 15.55
CA GLY A 53 -14.33 -5.26 16.63
C GLY A 53 -12.93 -4.68 16.40
N GLU A 54 -12.85 -3.34 16.27
CA GLU A 54 -11.89 -2.46 16.96
C GLU A 54 -11.69 -1.18 16.13
N GLN A 55 -12.37 -0.12 16.57
CA GLN A 55 -12.28 1.20 15.95
C GLN A 55 -10.96 1.86 16.34
N PHE A 56 -9.98 1.87 15.43
CA PHE A 56 -8.90 2.85 15.52
C PHE A 56 -9.45 4.22 15.12
N LYS A 57 -9.91 4.97 16.13
CA LYS A 57 -10.57 6.27 15.99
C LYS A 57 -9.69 7.29 15.26
N ARG A 58 -10.14 7.71 14.07
CA ARG A 58 -10.16 9.14 13.69
C ARG A 58 -11.50 9.47 13.07
N ASN A 59 -12.33 10.13 13.87
CA ASN A 59 -13.54 10.89 13.54
C ASN A 59 -13.88 11.03 12.04
N ARG A 60 -14.81 10.21 11.55
CA ARG A 60 -16.13 10.65 11.05
C ARG A 60 -16.91 9.47 10.45
N ASP A 61 -18.05 9.20 11.08
CA ASP A 61 -19.26 8.59 10.51
C ASP A 61 -19.13 7.30 9.69
N CYS A 62 -19.01 6.18 10.41
CA CYS A 62 -19.67 4.94 9.99
C CYS A 62 -21.14 4.98 10.45
N SER A 63 -21.92 5.97 9.99
CA SER A 63 -23.30 6.21 10.48
C SER A 63 -24.36 6.41 9.41
N LYS A 64 -24.08 6.19 8.11
CA LYS A 64 -25.10 6.37 7.05
C LYS A 64 -25.02 5.36 5.89
N SER A 65 -25.11 4.07 6.21
CA SER A 65 -25.50 3.08 5.21
C SER A 65 -26.19 1.88 5.87
N GLN A 66 -27.33 2.14 6.52
CA GLN A 66 -28.48 1.25 6.52
C GLN A 66 -29.72 2.11 6.28
#